data_AF-A0A965ZNJ8-F1
#
_entry.id   AF-A0A965ZNJ8-F1
#
_cell.length_a   1.000
_cell.length_b   1.000
_cell.length_c   1.000
_cell.angle_alpha   90.00
_cell.angle_beta   90.00
_cell.angle_gamma   90.00
#
_symmetry.space_group_name_H-M   'P 1'
#
loop_
_entity.id
_entity.type
_entity.pdbx_description
1 polymer ?
#
loop_
_entity_poly.entity_id
_entity_poly.type
_entity_poly.pdbx_seq_one_letter_code
_entity_poly.pdbx_strand_id
1 'polypeptide(L)' 'MKTTLLRFAVFVLVVGLIALLSWLTLYEEDPCANPGGDVGAAVLADDVGDQDALVNRAIIVRGNCEKEKTPE' A
#
# COMPACT_ATOMS: atom_id res chain seq x y z
N MET A 1 16.88 -9.50 -37.53
CA MET A 1 15.90 -10.36 -36.82
C MET A 1 16.10 -10.38 -35.30
N LYS A 2 17.32 -10.62 -34.76
CA LYS A 2 17.58 -10.67 -33.30
C LYS A 2 17.14 -9.41 -32.52
N THR A 3 17.36 -8.22 -33.07
CA THR A 3 17.02 -6.96 -32.40
C THR A 3 15.51 -6.72 -32.28
N THR A 4 14.74 -7.13 -33.30
CA THR A 4 13.27 -7.03 -33.29
C THR A 4 12.66 -7.99 -32.27
N LEU A 5 13.19 -9.21 -32.19
CA LEU A 5 12.78 -10.21 -31.19
C LEU A 5 13.07 -9.72 -29.76
N LEU A 6 14.25 -9.14 -29.53
CA LEU A 6 14.64 -8.61 -28.22
C LEU A 6 13.75 -7.43 -27.80
N ARG A 7 13.44 -6.52 -28.72
CA ARG A 7 12.50 -5.41 -28.46
C ARG A 7 11.11 -5.91 -28.09
N PHE A 8 10.62 -6.94 -28.78
CA PHE A 8 9.32 -7.54 -28.48
C PHE A 8 9.31 -8.22 -27.10
N ALA A 9 10.37 -8.96 -26.76
CA ALA A 9 10.50 -9.59 -25.44
C ALA A 9 10.50 -8.55 -24.31
N VAL A 10 11.24 -7.45 -24.48
CA VAL A 10 11.25 -6.34 -23.50
C VAL A 10 9.86 -5.71 -23.38
N PHE A 11 9.17 -5.48 -24.50
CA PHE A 11 7.82 -4.92 -24.49
C PHE A 11 6.85 -5.82 -23.72
N VAL A 12 6.85 -7.13 -23.99
CA VAL A 12 5.99 -8.11 -23.28
C VAL A 12 6.34 -8.16 -21.79
N LEU A 13 7.61 -8.09 -21.42
CA LEU A 13 8.03 -8.03 -20.02
C LEU A 13 7.51 -6.79 -19.30
N VAL A 14 7.58 -5.63 -19.95
CA VAL A 14 7.08 -4.37 -19.37
C VAL A 14 5.57 -4.42 -19.20
N VAL A 15 4.82 -4.86 -20.22
CA VAL A 15 3.36 -5.02 -20.13
C VAL A 15 2.99 -6.04 -19.05
N GLY A 16 3.71 -7.15 -18.96
CA GLY A 16 3.52 -8.16 -17.92
C GLY A 16 3.78 -7.61 -16.51
N LEU A 17 4.83 -6.82 -16.32
CA LEU A 17 5.10 -6.15 -15.05
C LEU A 17 3.97 -5.19 -14.65
N ILE A 18 3.50 -4.37 -15.58
CA ILE A 18 2.40 -3.43 -15.31
C ILE A 18 1.13 -4.20 -14.92
N ALA A 19 0.79 -5.26 -15.67
CA ALA A 19 -0.36 -6.09 -15.36
C ALA A 19 -0.23 -6.74 -13.98
N LEU A 20 0.94 -7.28 -13.65
CA LEU A 20 1.20 -7.91 -12.36
C LEU A 20 1.12 -6.91 -11.20
N LEU A 21 1.71 -5.72 -11.36
CA LEU A 21 1.60 -4.65 -10.37
C LEU A 21 0.16 -4.19 -10.18
N SER A 22 -0.58 -3.99 -11.28
CA SER A 22 -2.00 -3.61 -11.23
C SER A 22 -2.83 -4.66 -10.48
N TRP A 23 -2.49 -5.94 -10.66
CA TRP A 23 -3.17 -7.02 -9.97
C TRP A 23 -2.82 -7.07 -8.48
N LEU A 24 -1.56 -6.82 -8.14
CA LEU A 24 -1.12 -6.75 -6.75
C LEU A 24 -1.79 -5.61 -5.98
N THR A 25 -2.03 -4.48 -6.65
CA THR A 25 -2.66 -3.29 -6.03
C THR A 25 -4.18 -3.32 -5.99
N LEU A 26 -4.82 -4.33 -6.59
CA LEU A 26 -6.29 -4.44 -6.62
C LEU A 26 -6.89 -4.88 -5.28
N TYR A 27 -6.08 -5.43 -4.37
CA TYR A 27 -6.52 -5.73 -3.01
C TYR A 27 -6.27 -4.49 -2.14
N GLU A 28 -7.34 -3.78 -1.78
CA GLU A 28 -7.27 -2.83 -0.67
C GLU A 28 -6.99 -3.64 0.60
N GLU A 29 -5.80 -3.40 1.16
CA GLU A 29 -5.38 -4.06 2.39
C GLU A 29 -6.35 -3.64 3.50
N ASP A 30 -6.88 -4.64 4.22
CA ASP A 30 -7.76 -4.39 5.36
C ASP A 30 -7.01 -3.47 6.34
N PRO A 31 -7.53 -2.25 6.60
CA PRO A 31 -6.85 -1.30 7.48
C PRO A 31 -6.71 -1.84 8.92
N CYS A 32 -7.48 -2.88 9.27
CA CYS A 32 -7.43 -3.58 10.55
C CYS A 32 -6.45 -4.76 10.58
N ALA A 33 -5.91 -5.20 9.45
CA ALA A 33 -4.91 -6.26 9.37
C ALA A 33 -3.52 -5.78 9.82
N ASN A 34 -3.20 -4.48 9.65
CA ASN A 34 -1.94 -3.90 10.10
C ASN A 34 -2.09 -2.48 10.70
N PRO A 35 -2.75 -2.34 11.86
CA PRO A 35 -3.06 -1.05 12.47
C PRO A 35 -1.81 -0.27 12.96
N GLY A 36 -0.62 -0.91 13.00
CA GLY A 36 0.64 -0.28 13.40
C GLY A 36 1.43 0.36 12.25
N GLY A 37 1.04 0.13 10.98
CA GLY A 37 1.77 0.61 9.82
C GLY A 37 1.89 2.13 9.74
N ASP A 38 0.78 2.84 10.01
CA ASP A 38 0.73 4.30 10.00
C ASP A 38 1.54 4.92 11.16
N VAL A 39 1.60 4.26 12.34
CA VAL A 39 2.43 4.71 13.47
C VAL A 39 3.92 4.53 13.16
N GLY A 40 4.30 3.40 12.54
CA GLY A 40 5.68 3.16 12.10
C GLY A 40 6.12 4.14 11.02
N ALA A 41 5.24 4.46 10.07
CA ALA A 41 5.48 5.48 9.06
C ALA A 41 5.59 6.89 9.65
N ALA A 42 4.78 7.21 10.67
CA ALA A 42 4.85 8.48 11.38
C ALA A 42 6.21 8.65 12.10
N VAL A 43 6.71 7.62 12.76
CA VAL A 43 8.01 7.67 13.47
C VAL A 43 9.18 7.83 12.49
N LEU A 44 9.04 7.34 11.27
CA LEU A 44 10.06 7.43 10.21
C LEU A 44 9.89 8.67 9.33
N ALA A 45 8.87 9.49 9.53
CA ALA A 45 8.63 10.68 8.73
C ALA A 45 9.60 11.81 9.14
N ASP A 46 10.31 12.35 8.14
CA ASP A 46 11.38 13.34 8.30
C ASP A 46 10.83 14.74 8.66
N ASP A 47 9.56 15.01 8.31
CA ASP A 47 8.86 16.25 8.60
C ASP A 47 7.94 16.13 9.82
N VAL A 48 8.11 17.03 10.79
CA VAL A 48 7.37 17.03 12.08
C VAL A 48 5.85 17.14 11.87
N GLY A 49 5.40 17.84 10.83
CA GLY A 49 3.97 18.00 10.53
C GLY A 49 3.29 16.74 10.01
N ASP A 50 4.05 15.83 9.38
CA ASP A 50 3.51 14.59 8.82
C ASP A 50 3.33 13.51 9.90
N GLN A 51 4.11 13.58 10.99
CA GLN A 51 3.97 12.65 12.12
C GLN A 51 2.60 12.75 12.78
N ASP A 52 2.13 13.97 13.07
CA ASP A 52 0.84 14.20 13.74
C ASP A 52 -0.34 13.74 12.89
N ALA A 53 -0.28 13.97 11.57
CA ALA A 53 -1.31 13.55 10.63
C ALA A 53 -1.39 12.01 10.54
N LEU A 54 -0.23 11.34 10.48
CA LEU A 54 -0.14 9.88 10.40
C LEU A 54 -0.55 9.19 11.71
N VAL A 55 -0.18 9.75 12.87
CA VAL A 55 -0.64 9.25 14.18
C VAL A 55 -2.15 9.39 14.34
N ASN A 56 -2.73 10.55 13.96
CA ASN A 56 -4.18 10.75 14.03
C ASN A 56 -4.93 9.74 13.15
N ARG A 57 -4.42 9.47 11.94
CA ARG A 57 -4.97 8.44 11.05
C ARG A 57 -4.92 7.05 11.70
N ALA A 58 -3.79 6.68 12.30
CA ALA A 58 -3.63 5.41 12.97
C ALA A 58 -4.61 5.20 14.13
N ILE A 59 -4.89 6.25 14.91
CA ILE A 59 -5.87 6.22 16.01
C ILE A 59 -7.29 6.00 15.48
N ILE A 60 -7.68 6.71 14.42
CA ILE A 60 -9.01 6.58 13.81
C ILE A 60 -9.21 5.16 13.26
N VAL A 61 -8.23 4.65 12.52
CA VAL A 61 -8.27 3.28 11.97
C VAL A 61 -8.41 2.27 13.10
N ARG A 62 -7.56 2.36 14.13
CA ARG A 62 -7.63 1.48 15.30
C ARG A 62 -9.01 1.50 15.98
N GLY A 63 -9.58 2.68 16.19
CA GLY A 63 -10.91 2.82 16.79
C GLY A 63 -12.03 2.21 15.94
N ASN A 64 -11.94 2.30 14.61
CA ASN A 64 -12.89 1.66 13.71
C ASN A 64 -12.77 0.13 13.74
N CYS A 65 -11.54 -0.40 13.82
CA CYS A 65 -11.28 -1.84 13.94
C CYS A 65 -11.78 -2.45 15.26
N GLU A 66 -11.74 -1.69 16.36
CA GLU A 66 -12.28 -2.13 17.65
C GLU A 66 -13.81 -2.21 17.64
N LYS A 67 -14.47 -1.27 16.96
CA LYS A 67 -15.94 -1.26 16.78
C LYS A 67 -16.44 -2.40 15.90
N GLU A 68 -15.68 -2.77 14.87
CA GLU A 68 -16.05 -3.89 13.99
C GLU A 68 -16.02 -5.25 14.70
N LYS A 69 -15.15 -5.42 15.71
CA LYS A 69 -15.03 -6.66 16.51
C LYS A 69 -16.12 -6.81 17.57
N THR A 70 -16.78 -5.72 17.96
CA THR A 70 -17.86 -5.72 18.95
C THR A 70 -19.08 -5.05 18.33
N PRO A 71 -19.93 -5.79 17.59
CA PRO A 71 -21.20 -5.22 17.15
C PRO A 71 -22.02 -4.90 18.40
N GLU A 72 -22.34 -3.62 18.58
CA GLU A 72 -23.25 -3.15 19.65
C GLU A 72 -24.66 -3.69 19.46
#